data_AF-A0A2T6LWP5-F1
#
_entry.id   AF-A0A2T6LWP5-F1
#
_cell.length_a   1.000
_cell.length_b   1.000
_cell.length_c   1.000
_cell.angle_alpha   90.00
_cell.angle_beta   90.00
_cell.angle_gamma   90.00
#
_symmetry.space_group_name_H-M   'P 1'
#
loop_
_entity.id
_entity.type
_entity.pdbx_description
1 polymer ?
#
loop_
_entity_poly.entity_id
_entity_poly.type
_entity_poly.pdbx_seq_one_letter_code
_entity_poly.pdbx_strand_id
1 'polypeptide(L)'
;MIAFHGDPLVKAQALDRLQGHVAAGSFVYFPAWENGNANVIGAVVEADDTPAYAERLGYPLALAETLPMLVNGFRPQPEAVRFALAWLERTPVGADLTTIVSQLVLDLLANADLVKLTERYPDVEQSRQAIMALHRRVIDGDEPDRKTWKAARLAAVAATDAVDEAALERRAAQVVEAAAWPGTMRTVLRDTLNGLGTAELHLSLSEAGWTEENESRVFHIRQQAETDGYKAELSGLDRVLAILDADHPALAEQFRVRLDLMEESSARYRALAWKAIELMEQAPIAATRLAAQ
;
A
#
# COMPACT_ATOMS: atom_id res chain seq x y z
N MET A 1 3.98 20.71 -2.88
CA MET A 1 3.01 20.07 -3.80
C MET A 1 1.63 20.46 -3.32
N ILE A 2 0.87 21.20 -4.11
CA ILE A 2 -0.39 21.82 -3.68
C ILE A 2 -1.56 21.11 -4.35
N ALA A 3 -2.46 20.53 -3.56
CA ALA A 3 -3.58 19.74 -4.05
C ALA A 3 -4.49 20.56 -4.98
N PHE A 4 -4.79 19.96 -6.13
CA PHE A 4 -5.54 20.53 -7.24
C PHE A 4 -4.97 21.88 -7.74
N HIS A 5 -3.68 22.14 -7.48
CA HIS A 5 -3.01 23.42 -7.70
C HIS A 5 -3.68 24.62 -7.00
N GLY A 6 -4.53 24.38 -6.00
CA GLY A 6 -5.37 25.41 -5.39
C GLY A 6 -6.57 25.84 -6.23
N ASP A 7 -6.85 25.15 -7.35
CA ASP A 7 -7.97 25.45 -8.25
C ASP A 7 -9.13 24.47 -8.03
N PRO A 8 -10.31 24.94 -7.58
CA PRO A 8 -11.49 24.09 -7.40
C PRO A 8 -11.99 23.48 -8.71
N LEU A 9 -11.71 24.08 -9.88
CA LEU A 9 -12.09 23.53 -11.17
C LEU A 9 -11.31 22.24 -11.50
N VAL A 10 -10.03 22.18 -11.13
CA VAL A 10 -9.21 20.97 -11.32
C VAL A 10 -9.79 19.80 -10.51
N LYS A 11 -10.21 20.06 -9.27
CA LYS A 11 -10.89 19.07 -8.43
C LYS A 11 -12.23 18.62 -9.04
N ALA A 12 -13.06 19.58 -9.47
CA ALA A 12 -14.35 19.28 -10.08
C ALA A 12 -14.20 18.40 -11.33
N GLN A 13 -13.26 18.74 -12.23
CA GLN A 13 -12.99 17.95 -13.43
C GLN A 13 -12.51 16.53 -13.12
N ALA A 14 -11.64 16.36 -12.12
CA ALA A 14 -11.18 15.04 -11.70
C ALA A 14 -12.33 14.18 -11.14
N LEU A 15 -13.20 14.77 -10.33
CA LEU A 15 -14.39 14.11 -9.79
C LEU A 15 -15.38 13.73 -10.89
N ASP A 16 -15.70 14.66 -11.79
CA ASP A 16 -16.65 14.43 -12.88
C ASP A 16 -16.21 13.25 -13.77
N ARG A 17 -14.92 13.14 -14.09
CA ARG A 17 -14.40 12.02 -14.89
C ARG A 17 -14.47 10.69 -14.14
N LEU A 18 -14.04 10.66 -12.88
CA LEU A 18 -14.11 9.45 -12.06
C LEU A 18 -15.58 8.99 -11.91
N GLN A 19 -16.49 9.91 -11.59
CA GLN A 19 -17.92 9.64 -11.48
C GLN A 19 -18.52 9.19 -12.81
N GLY A 20 -18.06 9.75 -13.93
CA GLY A 20 -18.42 9.32 -15.28
C GLY A 20 -18.10 7.85 -15.53
N HIS A 21 -16.88 7.41 -15.19
CA HIS A 21 -16.49 6.00 -15.32
C HIS A 21 -17.29 5.07 -14.41
N VAL A 22 -17.56 5.50 -13.18
CA VAL A 22 -18.39 4.76 -12.22
C VAL A 22 -19.81 4.61 -12.73
N ALA A 23 -20.44 5.70 -13.19
CA ALA A 23 -21.81 5.69 -13.72
C ALA A 23 -21.93 4.85 -15.01
N ALA A 24 -20.89 4.84 -15.84
CA ALA A 24 -20.82 4.02 -17.04
C ALA A 24 -20.50 2.53 -16.77
N GLY A 25 -20.20 2.15 -15.52
CA GLY A 25 -19.81 0.78 -15.17
C GLY A 25 -18.44 0.37 -15.74
N SER A 26 -17.60 1.34 -16.10
CA SER A 26 -16.29 1.15 -16.73
C SER A 26 -15.10 1.28 -15.76
N PHE A 27 -15.39 1.59 -14.48
CA PHE A 27 -14.37 1.56 -13.44
C PHE A 27 -13.91 0.13 -13.18
N VAL A 28 -12.59 -0.12 -13.21
CA VAL A 28 -11.97 -1.42 -12.96
C VAL A 28 -10.78 -1.29 -12.00
N TYR A 29 -10.27 -2.41 -11.47
CA TYR A 29 -9.04 -2.38 -10.67
C TYR A 29 -7.79 -2.26 -11.53
N PHE A 30 -7.82 -2.92 -12.69
CA PHE A 30 -6.80 -2.92 -13.72
C PHE A 30 -7.47 -3.28 -15.06
N PRO A 31 -6.88 -2.88 -16.20
CA PRO A 31 -5.70 -2.02 -16.34
C PRO A 31 -5.98 -0.56 -15.97
N ALA A 32 -4.96 0.30 -16.02
CA ALA A 32 -5.16 1.73 -15.77
C ALA A 32 -6.07 2.37 -16.81
N TRP A 33 -5.88 2.02 -18.08
CA TRP A 33 -6.69 2.48 -19.19
C TRP A 33 -6.67 1.48 -20.34
N GLU A 34 -7.82 0.91 -20.70
CA GLU A 34 -7.96 0.05 -21.88
C GLU A 34 -9.42 -0.05 -22.33
N ASN A 35 -9.69 0.14 -23.62
CA ASN A 35 -11.02 -0.07 -24.22
C ASN A 35 -12.18 0.66 -23.50
N GLY A 36 -11.91 1.86 -22.96
CA GLY A 36 -12.88 2.65 -22.20
C GLY A 36 -13.04 2.24 -20.73
N ASN A 37 -12.42 1.13 -20.31
CA ASN A 37 -12.29 0.77 -18.89
C ASN A 37 -11.09 1.49 -18.28
N ALA A 38 -11.23 1.90 -17.02
CA ALA A 38 -10.22 2.66 -16.33
C ALA A 38 -10.15 2.34 -14.83
N ASN A 39 -8.94 2.30 -14.28
CA ASN A 39 -8.77 2.34 -12.83
C ASN A 39 -8.77 3.79 -12.32
N VAL A 40 -8.54 3.98 -11.03
CA VAL A 40 -8.50 5.31 -10.39
C VAL A 40 -7.57 6.32 -11.08
N ILE A 41 -6.46 5.88 -11.67
CA ILE A 41 -5.52 6.75 -12.40
C ILE A 41 -6.11 7.10 -13.76
N GLY A 42 -6.37 6.10 -14.59
CA GLY A 42 -6.88 6.33 -15.94
C GLY A 42 -8.27 6.97 -15.95
N ALA A 43 -9.07 6.82 -14.90
CA ALA A 43 -10.38 7.47 -14.81
C ALA A 43 -10.26 9.00 -14.70
N VAL A 44 -9.10 9.53 -14.31
CA VAL A 44 -8.83 10.97 -14.26
C VAL A 44 -8.00 11.43 -15.45
N VAL A 45 -7.08 10.59 -15.94
CA VAL A 45 -6.14 10.97 -17.02
C VAL A 45 -6.43 10.42 -18.40
N GLU A 46 -7.33 9.46 -18.51
CA GLU A 46 -7.68 8.73 -19.73
C GLU A 46 -6.45 8.10 -20.42
N ALA A 47 -5.49 7.67 -19.60
CA ALA A 47 -4.23 7.06 -20.01
C ALA A 47 -3.65 6.21 -18.85
N ASP A 48 -2.71 5.33 -19.19
CA ASP A 48 -1.86 4.65 -18.21
C ASP A 48 -0.64 5.53 -17.87
N ASP A 49 -0.89 6.64 -17.17
CA ASP A 49 0.12 7.67 -16.88
C ASP A 49 -0.03 8.25 -15.46
N THR A 50 0.54 7.55 -14.48
CA THR A 50 0.59 8.00 -13.08
C THR A 50 1.33 9.34 -12.89
N PRO A 51 2.47 9.60 -13.57
CA PRO A 51 3.09 10.94 -13.56
C PRO A 51 2.13 12.06 -14.00
N ALA A 52 1.39 11.88 -15.10
CA ALA A 52 0.40 12.87 -15.55
C ALA A 52 -0.75 13.05 -14.54
N TYR A 53 -1.15 11.98 -13.84
CA TYR A 53 -2.13 12.07 -12.75
C TYR A 53 -1.61 12.93 -11.59
N ALA A 54 -0.38 12.65 -11.14
CA ALA A 54 0.26 13.39 -10.06
C ALA A 54 0.45 14.87 -10.44
N GLU A 55 0.93 15.13 -11.64
CA GLU A 55 1.11 16.48 -12.17
C GLU A 55 -0.22 17.22 -12.25
N ARG A 56 -1.25 16.64 -12.89
CA ARG A 56 -2.57 17.26 -13.10
C ARG A 56 -3.28 17.63 -11.79
N LEU A 57 -3.09 16.84 -10.74
CA LEU A 57 -3.74 17.07 -9.46
C LEU A 57 -2.83 17.80 -8.46
N GLY A 58 -1.57 18.06 -8.77
CA GLY A 58 -0.61 18.60 -7.81
C GLY A 58 -0.32 17.66 -6.62
N TYR A 59 -0.44 16.34 -6.83
CA TYR A 59 -0.21 15.31 -5.82
C TYR A 59 1.27 14.88 -5.80
N PRO A 60 1.80 14.42 -4.65
CA PRO A 60 3.08 13.72 -4.63
C PRO A 60 3.08 12.48 -5.51
N LEU A 61 4.08 12.34 -6.37
CA LEU A 61 4.19 11.20 -7.27
C LEU A 61 4.21 9.87 -6.50
N ALA A 62 4.91 9.81 -5.37
CA ALA A 62 4.92 8.61 -4.52
C ALA A 62 3.55 8.26 -3.93
N LEU A 63 2.71 9.28 -3.70
CA LEU A 63 1.33 9.08 -3.24
C LEU A 63 0.44 8.57 -4.38
N ALA A 64 0.57 9.14 -5.58
CA ALA A 64 -0.14 8.70 -6.78
C ALA A 64 0.25 7.27 -7.20
N GLU A 65 1.54 6.93 -7.13
CA GLU A 65 2.06 5.58 -7.43
C GLU A 65 1.50 4.50 -6.48
N THR A 66 1.24 4.88 -5.24
CA THR A 66 0.69 3.98 -4.21
C THR A 66 -0.82 3.81 -4.35
N LEU A 67 -1.52 4.76 -4.97
CA LEU A 67 -2.99 4.83 -5.00
C LEU A 67 -3.67 3.59 -5.63
N PRO A 68 -3.26 3.05 -6.79
CA PRO A 68 -3.86 1.84 -7.34
C PRO A 68 -3.81 0.67 -6.36
N MET A 69 -2.68 0.52 -5.66
CA MET A 69 -2.50 -0.52 -4.65
C MET A 69 -3.49 -0.30 -3.49
N LEU A 70 -3.66 0.94 -3.01
CA LEU A 70 -4.64 1.31 -1.98
C LEU A 70 -6.08 0.95 -2.38
N VAL A 71 -6.51 1.38 -3.57
CA VAL A 71 -7.85 1.08 -4.12
C VAL A 71 -8.05 -0.42 -4.26
N ASN A 72 -7.03 -1.16 -4.71
CA ASN A 72 -7.06 -2.61 -4.85
C ASN A 72 -7.19 -3.34 -3.50
N GLY A 73 -6.94 -2.69 -2.36
CA GLY A 73 -7.19 -3.25 -1.04
C GLY A 73 -8.67 -3.32 -0.65
N PHE A 74 -9.55 -2.63 -1.38
CA PHE A 74 -10.99 -2.60 -1.10
C PHE A 74 -11.73 -3.61 -1.98
N ARG A 75 -12.43 -4.55 -1.35
CA ARG A 75 -13.34 -5.51 -1.99
C ARG A 75 -14.65 -5.56 -1.19
N PRO A 76 -15.82 -5.69 -1.84
CA PRO A 76 -16.05 -5.76 -3.30
C PRO A 76 -15.87 -4.39 -4.01
N GLN A 77 -16.02 -4.35 -5.33
CA GLN A 77 -15.83 -3.15 -6.17
C GLN A 77 -16.53 -1.87 -5.67
N PRO A 78 -17.76 -1.91 -5.16
CA PRO A 78 -18.40 -0.72 -4.58
C PRO A 78 -17.61 -0.04 -3.46
N GLU A 79 -16.90 -0.81 -2.63
CA GLU A 79 -16.04 -0.28 -1.55
C GLU A 79 -14.82 0.45 -2.13
N ALA A 80 -14.24 -0.08 -3.21
CA ALA A 80 -13.13 0.54 -3.92
C ALA A 80 -13.54 1.85 -4.59
N VAL A 81 -14.72 1.88 -5.21
CA VAL A 81 -15.31 3.10 -5.76
C VAL A 81 -15.53 4.15 -4.67
N ARG A 82 -16.09 3.76 -3.52
CA ARG A 82 -16.28 4.68 -2.38
C ARG A 82 -14.97 5.28 -1.91
N PHE A 83 -13.92 4.46 -1.79
CA PHE A 83 -12.61 4.94 -1.40
C PHE A 83 -11.99 5.87 -2.47
N ALA A 84 -12.06 5.51 -3.74
CA ALA A 84 -11.54 6.32 -4.85
C ALA A 84 -12.23 7.69 -4.96
N LEU A 85 -13.55 7.75 -4.75
CA LEU A 85 -14.27 9.03 -4.69
C LEU A 85 -13.85 9.84 -3.46
N ALA A 86 -13.84 9.23 -2.28
CA ALA A 86 -13.43 9.89 -1.04
C ALA A 86 -12.00 10.46 -1.12
N TRP A 87 -11.10 9.79 -1.84
CA TRP A 87 -9.73 10.25 -2.09
C TRP A 87 -9.66 11.62 -2.78
N LEU A 88 -10.58 11.91 -3.69
CA LEU A 88 -10.66 13.21 -4.36
C LEU A 88 -11.56 14.18 -3.57
N GLU A 89 -12.72 13.71 -3.09
CA GLU A 89 -13.72 14.52 -2.41
C GLU A 89 -13.21 15.11 -1.10
N ARG A 90 -12.47 14.33 -0.30
CA ARG A 90 -11.99 14.75 1.02
C ARG A 90 -10.67 15.51 0.98
N THR A 91 -9.88 15.39 -0.10
CA THR A 91 -8.68 16.22 -0.23
C THR A 91 -9.07 17.69 -0.43
N PRO A 92 -8.66 18.61 0.47
CA PRO A 92 -8.99 20.01 0.34
C PRO A 92 -8.27 20.64 -0.85
N VAL A 93 -8.94 21.56 -1.54
CA VAL A 93 -8.31 22.37 -2.58
C VAL A 93 -7.26 23.27 -1.92
N GLY A 94 -6.02 23.25 -2.44
CA GLY A 94 -4.94 24.05 -1.90
C GLY A 94 -4.19 23.43 -0.71
N ALA A 95 -4.53 22.20 -0.29
CA ALA A 95 -3.78 21.47 0.73
C ALA A 95 -2.31 21.29 0.34
N ASP A 96 -1.38 21.59 1.25
CA ASP A 96 0.04 21.35 1.07
C ASP A 96 0.38 19.89 1.40
N LEU A 97 0.59 19.10 0.35
CA LEU A 97 0.83 17.67 0.44
C LEU A 97 2.33 17.32 0.55
N THR A 98 3.21 18.31 0.72
CA THR A 98 4.67 18.13 0.64
C THR A 98 5.21 17.14 1.67
N THR A 99 4.58 17.04 2.85
CA THR A 99 5.07 16.22 3.97
C THR A 99 4.32 14.89 4.14
N ILE A 100 3.20 14.69 3.42
CA ILE A 100 2.29 13.53 3.58
C ILE A 100 3.04 12.20 3.44
N VAL A 101 3.89 12.08 2.42
CA VAL A 101 4.63 10.84 2.15
C VAL A 101 5.57 10.50 3.31
N SER A 102 6.28 11.49 3.85
CA SER A 102 7.16 11.28 5.02
C SER A 102 6.37 10.92 6.27
N GLN A 103 5.19 11.50 6.48
CA GLN A 103 4.30 11.15 7.60
C GLN A 103 3.85 9.68 7.51
N LEU A 104 3.39 9.25 6.34
CA LEU A 104 2.97 7.87 6.11
C LEU A 104 4.14 6.88 6.27
N VAL A 105 5.32 7.20 5.74
CA VAL A 105 6.51 6.35 5.92
C VAL A 105 6.91 6.25 7.40
N LEU A 106 6.85 7.35 8.16
CA LEU A 106 7.09 7.30 9.60
C LEU A 106 6.09 6.40 10.34
N ASP A 107 4.82 6.46 9.98
CA ASP A 107 3.80 5.59 10.57
C ASP A 107 4.07 4.12 10.28
N LEU A 108 4.49 3.79 9.05
CA LEU A 108 4.88 2.43 8.68
C LEU A 108 6.11 1.96 9.45
N LEU A 109 7.12 2.83 9.58
CA LEU A 109 8.34 2.51 10.34
C LEU A 109 8.10 2.43 11.85
N ALA A 110 7.04 3.05 12.37
CA ALA A 110 6.65 2.99 13.77
C ALA A 110 5.73 1.80 14.11
N ASN A 111 5.40 0.96 13.12
CA ASN A 111 4.59 -0.23 13.32
C ASN A 111 5.18 -1.16 14.39
N ALA A 112 4.34 -1.61 15.32
CA ALA A 112 4.80 -2.36 16.49
C ALA A 112 5.42 -3.72 16.14
N ASP A 113 4.90 -4.43 15.14
CA ASP A 113 5.44 -5.73 14.74
C ASP A 113 6.76 -5.56 13.98
N LEU A 114 6.88 -4.49 13.18
CA LEU A 114 8.16 -4.11 12.59
C LEU A 114 9.20 -3.83 13.68
N VAL A 115 8.84 -3.03 14.70
CA VAL A 115 9.73 -2.72 15.84
C VAL A 115 10.20 -4.00 16.54
N LYS A 116 9.28 -4.92 16.86
CA LYS A 116 9.62 -6.21 17.51
C LYS A 116 10.64 -7.03 16.70
N LEU A 117 10.58 -6.95 15.37
CA LEU A 117 11.50 -7.67 14.49
C LEU A 117 12.84 -6.93 14.37
N THR A 118 12.84 -5.60 14.22
CA THR A 118 14.08 -4.82 14.06
C THR A 118 14.90 -4.75 15.34
N GLU A 119 14.27 -4.70 16.53
CA GLU A 119 14.98 -4.67 17.83
C GLU A 119 15.84 -5.91 18.09
N ARG A 120 15.59 -7.02 17.39
CA ARG A 120 16.42 -8.25 17.45
C ARG A 120 17.77 -8.09 16.75
N TYR A 121 17.90 -7.09 15.88
CA TYR A 121 19.08 -6.82 15.07
C TYR A 121 19.50 -5.35 15.26
N PRO A 122 20.46 -5.05 16.16
CA PRO A 122 20.83 -3.69 16.53
C PRO A 122 21.14 -2.76 15.34
N ASP A 123 21.82 -3.27 14.31
CA ASP A 123 22.19 -2.48 13.12
C ASP A 123 20.97 -2.15 12.24
N VAL A 124 19.98 -3.04 12.19
CA VAL A 124 18.71 -2.81 11.48
C VAL A 124 17.88 -1.77 12.25
N GLU A 125 17.78 -1.91 13.57
CA GLU A 125 17.08 -0.94 14.42
C GLU A 125 17.74 0.45 14.35
N GLN A 126 19.07 0.51 14.40
CA GLN A 126 19.79 1.77 14.23
C GLN A 126 19.49 2.41 12.86
N SER A 127 19.47 1.61 11.80
CA SER A 127 19.11 2.08 10.46
C SER A 127 17.67 2.60 10.40
N ARG A 128 16.72 1.90 11.02
CA ARG A 128 15.31 2.32 11.12
C ARG A 128 15.19 3.69 11.78
N GLN A 129 15.82 3.87 12.94
CA GLN A 129 15.81 5.14 13.67
C GLN A 129 16.46 6.27 12.87
N ALA A 130 17.59 6.00 12.20
CA ALA A 130 18.26 7.00 11.36
C ALA A 130 17.38 7.45 10.19
N ILE A 131 16.69 6.53 9.53
CA ILE A 131 15.77 6.84 8.42
C ILE A 131 14.54 7.59 8.92
N MET A 132 13.98 7.19 10.07
CA MET A 132 12.89 7.94 10.71
C MET A 132 13.32 9.39 11.02
N ALA A 133 14.55 9.59 11.51
CA ALA A 133 15.06 10.94 11.77
C ALA A 133 15.14 11.78 10.49
N LEU A 134 15.48 11.19 9.34
CA LEU A 134 15.48 11.90 8.06
C LEU A 134 14.07 12.31 7.60
N HIS A 135 13.08 11.41 7.72
CA HIS A 135 11.69 11.77 7.40
C HIS A 135 11.13 12.84 8.36
N ARG A 136 11.52 12.80 9.64
CA ARG A 136 11.14 13.84 10.61
C ARG A 136 11.69 15.20 10.22
N ARG A 137 12.98 15.27 9.85
CA ARG A 137 13.60 16.50 9.34
C ARG A 137 12.84 17.08 8.14
N VAL A 138 12.40 16.23 7.20
CA VAL A 138 11.57 16.67 6.06
C VAL A 138 10.23 17.26 6.52
N ILE A 139 9.58 16.66 7.51
CA ILE A 139 8.32 17.20 8.07
C ILE A 139 8.56 18.55 8.75
N ASP A 140 9.71 18.72 9.40
CA ASP A 140 10.10 19.96 10.08
C ASP A 140 10.59 21.05 9.10
N GLY A 141 10.56 20.79 7.79
CA GLY A 141 10.89 21.75 6.74
C GLY A 141 12.36 21.79 6.30
N ASP A 142 13.16 20.82 6.74
CA ASP A 142 14.53 20.62 6.26
C ASP A 142 14.54 19.79 4.97
N GLU A 143 15.58 19.96 4.15
CA GLU A 143 15.79 19.24 2.90
C GLU A 143 17.11 18.45 2.96
N PRO A 144 17.14 17.27 3.59
CA PRO A 144 18.36 16.47 3.66
C PRO A 144 18.87 16.12 2.26
N ASP A 145 20.17 16.33 2.04
CA ASP A 145 20.76 16.17 0.72
C ASP A 145 20.82 14.71 0.26
N ARG A 146 21.06 14.52 -1.05
CA ARG A 146 21.19 13.20 -1.66
C ARG A 146 22.27 12.34 -0.99
N LYS A 147 23.35 12.96 -0.50
CA LYS A 147 24.45 12.24 0.16
C LYS A 147 24.00 11.65 1.50
N THR A 148 23.23 12.40 2.27
CA THR A 148 22.66 11.99 3.56
C THR A 148 21.71 10.79 3.38
N TRP A 149 20.78 10.87 2.43
CA TRP A 149 19.89 9.75 2.10
C TRP A 149 20.66 8.52 1.62
N LYS A 150 21.65 8.71 0.73
CA LYS A 150 22.49 7.62 0.24
C LYS A 150 23.25 6.92 1.37
N ALA A 151 23.79 7.68 2.33
CA ALA A 151 24.50 7.12 3.48
C ALA A 151 23.59 6.25 4.35
N ALA A 152 22.39 6.75 4.69
CA ALA A 152 21.41 5.99 5.46
C ALA A 152 20.97 4.71 4.73
N ARG A 153 20.74 4.79 3.40
CA ARG A 153 20.41 3.64 2.57
C ARG A 153 21.52 2.59 2.56
N LEU A 154 22.78 3.00 2.38
CA LEU A 154 23.90 2.05 2.40
C LEU A 154 24.05 1.35 3.75
N ALA A 155 23.79 2.06 4.86
CA ALA A 155 23.78 1.45 6.18
C ALA A 155 22.64 0.42 6.32
N ALA A 156 21.43 0.75 5.86
CA ALA A 156 20.29 -0.18 5.88
C ALA A 156 20.51 -1.42 5.01
N VAL A 157 21.13 -1.27 3.83
CA VAL A 157 21.51 -2.39 2.96
C VAL A 157 22.52 -3.29 3.67
N ALA A 158 23.59 -2.70 4.23
CA ALA A 158 24.61 -3.47 4.95
C ALA A 158 24.03 -4.22 6.16
N ALA A 159 23.13 -3.58 6.91
CA ALA A 159 22.42 -4.21 8.01
C ALA A 159 21.52 -5.36 7.53
N THR A 160 20.81 -5.18 6.42
CA THR A 160 19.97 -6.23 5.80
C THR A 160 20.80 -7.43 5.34
N ASP A 161 21.94 -7.18 4.70
CA ASP A 161 22.83 -8.24 4.20
C ASP A 161 23.45 -9.08 5.33
N ALA A 162 23.58 -8.52 6.54
CA ALA A 162 24.04 -9.23 7.73
C ALA A 162 22.97 -10.14 8.36
N VAL A 163 21.69 -10.01 7.97
CA VAL A 163 20.60 -10.87 8.44
C VAL A 163 20.51 -12.12 7.56
N ASP A 164 20.35 -13.30 8.16
CA ASP A 164 20.16 -14.56 7.42
C ASP A 164 19.03 -14.44 6.39
N GLU A 165 19.26 -14.95 5.17
CA GLU A 165 18.30 -14.90 4.07
C GLU A 165 16.96 -15.56 4.42
N ALA A 166 17.00 -16.65 5.19
CA ALA A 166 15.81 -17.39 5.59
C ALA A 166 15.06 -16.74 6.77
N ALA A 167 15.66 -15.77 7.48
CA ALA A 167 15.06 -15.18 8.66
C ALA A 167 13.89 -14.25 8.32
N LEU A 168 12.84 -14.30 9.14
CA LEU A 168 11.71 -13.39 9.04
C LEU A 168 12.15 -11.93 9.21
N GLU A 169 13.15 -11.70 10.07
CA GLU A 169 13.73 -10.40 10.36
C GLU A 169 14.42 -9.77 9.14
N ARG A 170 14.85 -10.57 8.14
CA ARG A 170 15.37 -10.00 6.89
C ARG A 170 14.27 -9.26 6.12
N ARG A 171 13.02 -9.74 6.17
CA ARG A 171 11.89 -9.02 5.57
C ARG A 171 11.66 -7.69 6.27
N ALA A 172 11.74 -7.66 7.60
CA ALA A 172 11.69 -6.40 8.37
C ALA A 172 12.83 -5.44 7.99
N ALA A 173 14.05 -5.94 7.81
CA ALA A 173 15.19 -5.14 7.35
C ALA A 173 14.97 -4.57 5.94
N GLN A 174 14.36 -5.34 5.03
CA GLN A 174 13.97 -4.87 3.69
C GLN A 174 12.91 -3.77 3.73
N VAL A 175 11.99 -3.76 4.71
CA VAL A 175 11.05 -2.63 4.92
C VAL A 175 11.82 -1.35 5.24
N VAL A 176 12.82 -1.46 6.13
CA VAL A 176 13.69 -0.34 6.51
C VAL A 176 14.48 0.16 5.29
N GLU A 177 15.03 -0.75 4.48
CA GLU A 177 15.73 -0.39 3.24
C GLU A 177 14.79 0.31 2.23
N ALA A 178 13.57 -0.19 2.04
CA ALA A 178 12.60 0.41 1.13
C ALA A 178 12.24 1.84 1.53
N ALA A 179 12.20 2.13 2.84
CA ALA A 179 11.96 3.46 3.38
C ALA A 179 13.17 4.41 3.29
N ALA A 180 14.36 3.92 2.90
CA ALA A 180 15.59 4.70 2.88
C ALA A 180 15.70 5.64 1.67
N TRP A 181 14.63 6.37 1.36
CA TRP A 181 14.54 7.32 0.26
C TRP A 181 13.77 8.59 0.68
N PRO A 182 14.08 9.75 0.09
CA PRO A 182 13.24 10.93 0.26
C PRO A 182 11.80 10.66 -0.20
N GLY A 183 10.82 11.33 0.42
CA GLY A 183 9.40 11.22 0.04
C GLY A 183 9.07 11.61 -1.41
N THR A 184 10.01 12.24 -2.12
CA THR A 184 9.91 12.58 -3.55
C THR A 184 10.22 11.39 -4.48
N MET A 185 10.84 10.32 -3.97
CA MET A 185 11.11 9.12 -4.76
C MET A 185 9.82 8.33 -4.99
N ARG A 186 9.45 8.12 -6.26
CA ARG A 186 8.14 7.58 -6.65
C ARG A 186 7.75 6.26 -5.97
N THR A 187 8.71 5.40 -5.61
CA THR A 187 8.39 4.06 -5.08
C THR A 187 8.44 3.97 -3.56
N VAL A 188 8.96 4.99 -2.86
CA VAL A 188 9.25 4.88 -1.41
C VAL A 188 8.05 4.43 -0.59
N LEU A 189 6.90 5.07 -0.78
CA LEU A 189 5.70 4.73 -0.02
C LEU A 189 5.16 3.35 -0.37
N ARG A 190 5.07 3.04 -1.68
CA ARG A 190 4.55 1.78 -2.18
C ARG A 190 5.41 0.61 -1.72
N ASP A 191 6.72 0.71 -1.88
CA ASP A 191 7.64 -0.38 -1.59
C ASP A 191 7.74 -0.60 -0.06
N THR A 192 7.76 0.46 0.75
CA THR A 192 7.70 0.34 2.22
C THR A 192 6.39 -0.30 2.68
N LEU A 193 5.26 0.14 2.14
CA LEU A 193 3.95 -0.41 2.49
C LEU A 193 3.83 -1.89 2.10
N ASN A 194 4.19 -2.24 0.87
CA ASN A 194 4.15 -3.62 0.39
C ASN A 194 5.10 -4.52 1.19
N GLY A 195 6.31 -4.02 1.49
CA GLY A 195 7.28 -4.71 2.33
C GLY A 195 6.71 -4.99 3.73
N LEU A 196 6.11 -3.98 4.37
CA LEU A 196 5.52 -4.14 5.70
C LEU A 196 4.36 -5.14 5.70
N GLY A 197 3.41 -5.01 4.77
CA GLY A 197 2.27 -5.93 4.68
C GLY A 197 2.72 -7.38 4.46
N THR A 198 3.76 -7.59 3.64
CA THR A 198 4.37 -8.91 3.44
C THR A 198 5.01 -9.42 4.73
N ALA A 199 5.82 -8.60 5.42
CA ALA A 199 6.50 -9.00 6.65
C ALA A 199 5.51 -9.36 7.76
N GLU A 200 4.47 -8.55 7.97
CA GLU A 200 3.42 -8.81 8.96
C GLU A 200 2.65 -10.08 8.66
N LEU A 201 2.23 -10.29 7.40
CA LEU A 201 1.49 -11.50 7.03
C LEU A 201 2.33 -12.75 7.28
N HIS A 202 3.61 -12.73 6.88
CA HIS A 202 4.52 -13.84 7.14
C HIS A 202 4.73 -14.08 8.65
N LEU A 203 4.83 -13.03 9.46
CA LEU A 203 4.91 -13.15 10.91
C LEU A 203 3.67 -13.85 11.46
N SER A 204 2.48 -13.33 11.14
CA SER A 204 1.23 -13.88 11.66
C SER A 204 0.99 -15.33 11.22
N LEU A 205 1.30 -15.65 9.95
CA LEU A 205 1.19 -17.02 9.45
C LEU A 205 2.17 -17.96 10.16
N SER A 206 3.42 -17.52 10.37
CA SER A 206 4.42 -18.30 11.09
C SER A 206 4.01 -18.55 12.55
N GLU A 207 3.48 -17.53 13.25
CA GLU A 207 2.99 -17.66 14.62
C GLU A 207 1.77 -18.60 14.74
N ALA A 208 0.92 -18.62 13.71
CA ALA A 208 -0.20 -19.54 13.60
C ALA A 208 0.19 -20.96 13.13
N GLY A 209 1.48 -21.21 12.86
CA GLY A 209 1.97 -22.50 12.36
C GLY A 209 1.57 -22.81 10.90
N TRP A 210 1.16 -21.79 10.13
CA TRP A 210 0.90 -21.94 8.70
C TRP A 210 2.21 -21.88 7.90
N THR A 211 2.58 -22.99 7.27
CA THR A 211 3.86 -23.15 6.55
C THR A 211 3.67 -23.20 5.03
N GLU A 212 4.76 -23.10 4.28
CA GLU A 212 4.75 -23.34 2.83
C GLU A 212 4.29 -24.75 2.45
N GLU A 213 4.51 -25.74 3.32
CA GLU A 213 4.00 -27.10 3.14
C GLU A 213 2.46 -27.12 3.22
N ASN A 214 1.87 -26.39 4.18
CA ASN A 214 0.42 -26.25 4.28
C ASN A 214 -0.16 -25.57 3.03
N GLU A 215 0.46 -24.48 2.56
CA GLU A 215 0.03 -23.78 1.33
C GLU A 215 0.11 -24.71 0.11
N SER A 216 1.22 -25.43 -0.06
CA SER A 216 1.43 -26.37 -1.17
C SER A 216 0.43 -27.53 -1.13
N ARG A 217 0.13 -28.04 0.08
CA ARG A 217 -0.83 -29.12 0.26
C ARG A 217 -2.23 -28.70 -0.14
N VAL A 218 -2.70 -27.52 0.28
CA VAL A 218 -4.01 -26.99 -0.15
C VAL A 218 -4.04 -26.79 -1.67
N PHE A 219 -2.97 -26.26 -2.27
CA PHE A 219 -2.87 -26.09 -3.71
C PHE A 219 -3.01 -27.42 -4.47
N HIS A 220 -2.27 -28.46 -4.06
CA HIS A 220 -2.35 -29.78 -4.69
C HIS A 220 -3.73 -30.44 -4.52
N ILE A 221 -4.35 -30.32 -3.34
CA ILE A 221 -5.71 -30.80 -3.10
C ILE A 221 -6.69 -30.14 -4.05
N ARG A 222 -6.62 -28.82 -4.21
CA ARG A 222 -7.45 -28.07 -5.14
C ARG A 222 -7.24 -28.54 -6.59
N GLN A 223 -5.98 -28.64 -7.03
CA GLN A 223 -5.62 -29.04 -8.39
C GLN A 223 -6.10 -30.47 -8.72
N GLN A 224 -5.96 -31.39 -7.77
CA GLN A 224 -6.44 -32.75 -7.91
C GLN A 224 -7.97 -32.78 -8.01
N ALA A 225 -8.67 -32.05 -7.14
CA ALA A 225 -10.13 -31.96 -7.19
C ALA A 225 -10.65 -31.33 -8.49
N GLU A 226 -9.95 -30.34 -9.05
CA GLU A 226 -10.23 -29.77 -10.37
C GLU A 226 -10.10 -30.84 -11.47
N THR A 227 -9.04 -31.66 -11.42
CA THR A 227 -8.80 -32.76 -12.38
C THR A 227 -9.86 -33.85 -12.29
N ASP A 228 -10.26 -34.22 -11.08
CA ASP A 228 -11.20 -35.32 -10.84
C ASP A 228 -12.67 -34.90 -10.95
N GLY A 229 -12.96 -33.61 -11.18
CA GLY A 229 -14.33 -33.08 -11.16
C GLY A 229 -14.98 -33.13 -9.77
N TYR A 230 -14.18 -33.29 -8.71
CA TYR A 230 -14.68 -33.43 -7.35
C TYR A 230 -15.19 -32.10 -6.80
N LYS A 231 -16.43 -32.08 -6.31
CA LYS A 231 -17.16 -30.88 -5.86
C LYS A 231 -17.24 -29.77 -6.93
N ALA A 232 -17.40 -30.17 -8.20
CA ALA A 232 -17.45 -29.24 -9.34
C ALA A 232 -18.69 -28.31 -9.34
N GLU A 233 -19.69 -28.59 -8.50
CA GLU A 233 -20.84 -27.72 -8.27
C GLU A 233 -20.49 -26.44 -7.50
N LEU A 234 -19.32 -26.40 -6.83
CA LEU A 234 -18.79 -25.22 -6.14
C LEU A 234 -17.67 -24.59 -6.95
N SER A 235 -17.29 -23.35 -6.60
CA SER A 235 -16.16 -22.66 -7.24
C SER A 235 -15.36 -21.84 -6.23
N GLY A 236 -14.14 -21.44 -6.62
CA GLY A 236 -13.28 -20.57 -5.82
C GLY A 236 -13.04 -21.10 -4.40
N LEU A 237 -13.14 -20.19 -3.42
CA LEU A 237 -12.88 -20.48 -2.01
C LEU A 237 -13.87 -21.49 -1.42
N ASP A 238 -15.15 -21.42 -1.81
CA ASP A 238 -16.20 -22.31 -1.31
C ASP A 238 -15.91 -23.76 -1.67
N ARG A 239 -15.41 -24.00 -2.90
CA ARG A 239 -14.99 -25.34 -3.32
C ARG A 239 -13.81 -25.84 -2.49
N VAL A 240 -12.81 -25.01 -2.29
CA VAL A 240 -11.62 -25.38 -1.49
C VAL A 240 -12.02 -25.76 -0.07
N LEU A 241 -12.82 -24.93 0.61
CA LEU A 241 -13.29 -25.23 1.97
C LEU A 241 -14.13 -26.50 2.02
N ALA A 242 -15.03 -26.71 1.06
CA ALA A 242 -15.85 -27.92 1.02
C ALA A 242 -15.04 -29.20 0.79
N ILE A 243 -13.94 -29.15 0.02
CA ILE A 243 -13.00 -30.27 -0.14
C ILE A 243 -12.26 -30.52 1.18
N LEU A 244 -11.70 -29.47 1.78
CA LEU A 244 -10.93 -29.60 3.02
C LEU A 244 -11.78 -30.10 4.18
N ASP A 245 -13.03 -29.63 4.33
CA ASP A 245 -13.93 -30.10 5.39
C ASP A 245 -14.28 -31.58 5.27
N ALA A 246 -14.42 -32.08 4.04
CA ALA A 246 -14.79 -33.47 3.79
C ALA A 246 -13.61 -34.42 4.06
N ASP A 247 -12.42 -34.06 3.58
CA ASP A 247 -11.31 -35.02 3.45
C ASP A 247 -10.11 -34.69 4.35
N HIS A 248 -10.01 -33.44 4.82
CA HIS A 248 -8.86 -32.91 5.56
C HIS A 248 -9.27 -31.92 6.68
N PRO A 249 -10.14 -32.32 7.64
CA PRO A 249 -10.77 -31.39 8.58
C PRO A 249 -9.79 -30.57 9.43
N ALA A 250 -8.66 -31.16 9.84
CA ALA A 250 -7.62 -30.43 10.58
C ALA A 250 -6.93 -29.34 9.71
N LEU A 251 -6.71 -29.62 8.42
CA LEU A 251 -6.17 -28.63 7.48
C LEU A 251 -7.22 -27.56 7.16
N ALA A 252 -8.50 -27.91 7.14
CA ALA A 252 -9.60 -26.96 6.96
C ALA A 252 -9.66 -25.94 8.10
N GLU A 253 -9.49 -26.38 9.35
CA GLU A 253 -9.44 -25.51 10.52
C GLU A 253 -8.27 -24.52 10.43
N GLN A 254 -7.06 -25.01 10.15
CA GLN A 254 -5.88 -24.15 9.98
C GLN A 254 -6.01 -23.21 8.76
N PHE A 255 -6.61 -23.67 7.66
CA PHE A 255 -6.80 -22.85 6.48
C PHE A 255 -7.76 -21.69 6.74
N ARG A 256 -8.80 -21.89 7.58
CA ARG A 256 -9.67 -20.80 8.03
C ARG A 256 -8.92 -19.75 8.84
N VAL A 257 -8.07 -20.17 9.79
CA VAL A 257 -7.20 -19.24 10.53
C VAL A 257 -6.32 -18.44 9.56
N ARG A 258 -5.74 -19.08 8.56
CA ARG A 258 -4.96 -18.40 7.52
C ARG A 258 -5.79 -17.39 6.72
N LEU A 259 -7.06 -17.68 6.41
CA LEU A 259 -7.96 -16.74 5.72
C LEU A 259 -8.26 -15.52 6.60
N ASP A 260 -8.52 -15.74 7.89
CA ASP A 260 -8.76 -14.66 8.86
C ASP A 260 -7.54 -13.74 8.97
N LEU A 261 -6.33 -14.30 9.06
CA LEU A 261 -5.09 -13.53 9.09
C LEU A 261 -4.84 -12.71 7.81
N MET A 262 -5.22 -13.25 6.65
CA MET A 262 -5.16 -12.50 5.39
C MET A 262 -6.14 -11.33 5.37
N GLU A 263 -7.34 -11.51 5.91
CA GLU A 263 -8.33 -10.44 6.01
C GLU A 263 -7.88 -9.36 7.00
N GLU A 264 -7.29 -9.75 8.14
CA GLU A 264 -6.70 -8.81 9.09
C GLU A 264 -5.57 -7.97 8.47
N SER A 265 -4.67 -8.61 7.72
CA SER A 265 -3.63 -7.91 6.95
C SER A 265 -4.24 -6.93 5.94
N SER A 266 -5.28 -7.36 5.21
CA SER A 266 -6.02 -6.52 4.28
C SER A 266 -6.73 -5.35 4.97
N ALA A 267 -7.24 -5.55 6.19
CA ALA A 267 -7.88 -4.51 6.99
C ALA A 267 -6.88 -3.43 7.43
N ARG A 268 -5.65 -3.81 7.83
CA ARG A 268 -4.58 -2.84 8.15
C ARG A 268 -4.21 -2.00 6.93
N TYR A 269 -4.13 -2.64 5.77
CA TYR A 269 -3.88 -1.96 4.50
C TYR A 269 -4.96 -0.91 4.18
N ARG A 270 -6.25 -1.25 4.37
CA ARG A 270 -7.37 -0.30 4.22
C ARG A 270 -7.34 0.82 5.26
N ALA A 271 -6.93 0.52 6.50
CA ALA A 271 -6.81 1.53 7.56
C ALA A 271 -5.76 2.60 7.20
N LEU A 272 -4.61 2.20 6.67
CA LEU A 272 -3.60 3.14 6.19
C LEU A 272 -4.13 3.99 5.02
N ALA A 273 -4.91 3.38 4.11
CA ALA A 273 -5.51 4.10 3.00
C ALA A 273 -6.43 5.24 3.49
N TRP A 274 -7.25 4.99 4.51
CA TRP A 274 -8.07 6.02 5.14
C TRP A 274 -7.24 7.06 5.90
N LYS A 275 -6.19 6.62 6.60
CA LYS A 275 -5.25 7.54 7.26
C LYS A 275 -4.58 8.50 6.27
N ALA A 276 -4.24 8.04 5.07
CA ALA A 276 -3.71 8.92 4.02
C ALA A 276 -4.72 10.03 3.65
N ILE A 277 -6.01 9.70 3.54
CA ILE A 277 -7.06 10.71 3.32
C ILE A 277 -7.17 11.67 4.51
N GLU A 278 -7.15 11.17 5.74
CA GLU A 278 -7.20 12.00 6.95
C GLU A 278 -6.03 12.97 7.03
N LEU A 279 -4.81 12.53 6.69
CA LEU A 279 -3.64 13.40 6.63
C LEU A 279 -3.78 14.46 5.53
N MET A 280 -4.30 14.11 4.34
CA MET A 280 -4.58 15.08 3.28
C MET A 280 -5.65 16.10 3.70
N GLU A 281 -6.70 15.65 4.39
CA GLU A 281 -7.79 16.49 4.89
C GLU A 281 -7.33 17.49 5.95
N GLN A 282 -6.38 17.08 6.80
CA GLN A 282 -5.81 17.91 7.86
C GLN A 282 -4.59 18.73 7.42
N ALA A 283 -4.11 18.54 6.18
CA ALA A 283 -2.93 19.22 5.69
C ALA A 283 -3.17 20.75 5.65
N PRO A 284 -2.15 21.57 5.97
CA PRO A 284 -2.27 23.02 5.90
C PRO A 284 -2.70 23.47 4.50
N ILE A 285 -3.66 24.39 4.42
CA ILE A 285 -3.96 25.05 3.14
C ILE A 285 -2.84 26.05 2.86
N ALA A 286 -2.14 25.87 1.75
CA ALA A 286 -1.16 26.85 1.31
C ALA A 286 -1.89 28.17 1.07
N ALA A 287 -1.58 29.19 1.89
CA ALA A 287 -2.12 30.53 1.70
C ALA A 287 -1.87 30.94 0.26
N THR A 288 -2.92 31.42 -0.42
CA THR A 288 -2.87 31.81 -1.82
C THR A 288 -1.71 32.75 -2.03
N ARG A 289 -0.59 32.28 -2.61
CA ARG A 289 0.46 33.16 -3.17
C ARG A 289 -0.04 33.82 -4.47
N LEU A 290 -1.29 34.26 -4.49
CA LEU A 290 -1.92 35.02 -5.57
C LEU A 290 -2.31 36.39 -5.04
N ALA A 291 -1.29 37.19 -4.75
CA ALA A 291 -1.32 38.65 -4.82
C ALA A 291 0.14 39.14 -4.80
N ALA A 292 0.75 39.20 -5.99
CA ALA A 292 1.94 39.96 -6.39
C ALA A 292 2.97 39.13 -7.16
N GLN A 293 2.71 38.87 -8.45
CA GLN A 293 3.68 39.02 -9.54
C GLN A 293 2.96 39.56 -10.77
#